data_AF-A0A928ZZM8-F1
#
_entry.id   AF-A0A928ZZM8-F1
#
_cell.length_a   1.000
_cell.length_b   1.000
_cell.length_c   1.000
_cell.angle_alpha   90.00
_cell.angle_beta   90.00
_cell.angle_gamma   90.00
#
_symmetry.space_group_name_H-M   'P 1'
#
loop_
_entity.id
_entity.type
_entity.pdbx_description
1 polymer ?
#
loop_
_entity_poly.entity_id
_entity_poly.type
_entity_poly.pdbx_seq_one_letter_code
_entity_poly.pdbx_strand_id
1 'polypeptide(L)'
;MKTIDTEPSKQASLFSQENQQGHWQGTLDLCFSNVNGKTLPTKSYSTAPLRIQRPFYPAAAPENCQSVIVHTAGGMVGGDRLQMGITAEPGTQVLVTTAAAHKVYRSQ
;
A
#
# COMPACT_ATOMS: atom_id res chain seq x y z
N MET A 1 62.56 14.34 25.02
CA MET A 1 62.08 12.94 25.13
C MET A 1 60.56 12.97 25.04
N LYS A 2 60.01 12.49 23.92
CA LYS A 2 58.58 12.23 23.59
C LYS A 2 57.63 13.42 23.36
N THR A 3 57.54 13.78 22.07
CA THR A 3 56.34 13.89 21.21
C THR A 3 54.98 13.58 21.85
N ILE A 4 53.97 14.46 21.63
CA ILE A 4 52.82 14.19 20.76
C ILE A 4 51.98 15.46 20.55
N ASP A 5 51.79 15.77 19.27
CA ASP A 5 50.82 16.72 18.73
C ASP A 5 49.39 16.29 19.07
N THR A 6 48.49 17.22 19.34
CA THR A 6 47.05 16.98 19.17
C THR A 6 46.40 18.23 18.59
N GLU A 7 46.16 18.12 17.29
CA GLU A 7 45.39 18.99 16.41
C GLU A 7 44.04 19.44 16.99
N PRO A 8 43.55 20.64 16.63
CA PRO A 8 42.25 21.12 17.05
C PRO A 8 41.13 20.22 16.50
N SER A 9 40.21 19.86 17.40
CA SER A 9 39.10 18.96 17.13
C SER A 9 38.26 19.45 15.96
N LYS A 10 38.30 18.65 14.88
CA LYS A 10 37.53 18.79 13.66
C LYS A 10 36.03 18.83 14.00
N GLN A 11 35.44 20.02 13.95
CA GLN A 11 33.99 20.17 13.77
C GLN A 11 33.64 19.57 12.40
N ALA A 12 33.29 18.29 12.39
CA ALA A 12 32.81 17.59 11.21
C ALA A 12 31.37 17.14 11.48
N SER A 13 30.47 18.07 11.16
CA SER A 13 29.10 17.85 10.74
C SER A 13 28.28 16.76 11.44
N LEU A 14 27.48 17.22 12.40
CA LEU A 14 26.21 16.58 12.77
C LEU A 14 25.21 16.75 11.62
N PHE A 15 25.47 16.16 10.46
CA PHE A 15 24.39 15.91 9.51
C PHE A 15 23.54 14.81 10.12
N SER A 16 22.31 15.16 10.45
CA SER A 16 21.22 14.27 10.83
C SER A 16 21.35 12.97 10.04
N GLN A 17 21.54 11.86 10.77
CA GLN A 17 21.13 10.58 10.23
C GLN A 17 19.61 10.70 10.03
N GLU A 18 19.19 11.12 8.83
CA GLU A 18 17.83 10.85 8.37
C GLU A 18 17.67 9.34 8.49
N ASN A 19 16.97 8.95 9.54
CA ASN A 19 16.62 7.59 9.83
C ASN A 19 15.87 7.11 8.59
N GLN A 20 16.50 6.32 7.72
CA GLN A 20 15.83 5.66 6.61
C GLN A 20 14.91 4.58 7.20
N GLN A 21 13.88 5.02 7.90
CA GLN A 21 12.76 4.18 8.31
C GLN A 21 12.03 3.86 7.01
N GLY A 22 12.12 2.59 6.59
CA GLY A 22 11.59 2.13 5.32
C GLY A 22 10.12 2.49 5.17
N HIS A 23 9.84 3.50 4.35
CA HIS A 23 8.48 3.88 3.96
C HIS A 23 7.89 2.83 3.04
N TRP A 24 6.59 2.59 3.17
CA TRP A 24 5.89 1.62 2.34
C TRP A 24 5.76 2.10 0.90
N GLN A 25 6.04 1.19 -0.05
CA GLN A 25 5.81 1.39 -1.47
C GLN A 25 4.90 0.27 -2.00
N GLY A 26 3.59 0.49 -1.89
CA GLY A 26 2.56 -0.47 -2.28
C GLY A 26 1.97 -0.17 -3.64
N THR A 27 1.81 -1.18 -4.48
CA THR A 27 1.06 -1.10 -5.75
C THR A 27 -0.02 -2.16 -5.76
N LEU A 28 -1.19 -1.83 -6.29
CA LEU A 28 -2.30 -2.74 -6.52
C LEU A 28 -2.84 -2.49 -7.93
N ASP A 29 -2.95 -3.52 -8.75
CA ASP A 29 -3.61 -3.46 -10.05
C ASP A 29 -4.66 -4.56 -10.16
N LEU A 30 -5.93 -4.14 -10.28
CA LEU A 30 -7.09 -5.02 -10.38
C LEU A 30 -7.80 -4.81 -11.72
N CYS A 31 -8.25 -5.90 -12.32
CA CYS A 31 -9.21 -5.86 -13.41
C CYS A 31 -10.38 -6.80 -13.10
N PHE A 32 -11.59 -6.28 -13.24
CA PHE A 32 -12.83 -7.04 -13.14
C PHE A 32 -13.45 -7.16 -14.53
N SER A 33 -13.98 -8.35 -14.85
CA SER A 33 -14.66 -8.60 -16.13
C SER A 33 -15.92 -9.41 -15.93
N ASN A 34 -16.92 -9.20 -16.78
CA ASN A 34 -18.09 -10.06 -16.85
C ASN A 34 -17.71 -11.35 -17.57
N VAL A 35 -17.79 -12.48 -16.86
CA VAL A 35 -17.54 -13.82 -17.38
C VAL A 35 -18.82 -14.63 -17.21
N ASN A 36 -19.47 -14.95 -18.33
CA ASN A 36 -20.71 -15.73 -18.36
C ASN A 36 -21.81 -15.14 -17.46
N GLY A 37 -21.97 -13.82 -17.46
CA GLY A 37 -22.98 -13.12 -16.67
C GLY A 37 -22.58 -12.85 -15.22
N LYS A 38 -21.37 -13.23 -14.78
CA LYS A 38 -20.86 -12.97 -13.43
C LYS A 38 -19.62 -12.07 -13.46
N THR A 39 -19.53 -11.12 -12.55
CA THR A 39 -18.34 -10.28 -12.43
C THR A 39 -17.24 -11.03 -11.69
N LEU A 40 -16.06 -11.22 -12.29
CA LEU A 40 -14.92 -11.88 -11.66
C LEU A 40 -13.68 -10.97 -11.70
N PRO A 41 -12.76 -11.02 -10.72
CA PRO A 41 -11.43 -10.46 -10.91
C PRO A 41 -10.64 -11.32 -11.91
N THR A 42 -10.32 -10.74 -13.06
CA THR A 42 -9.55 -11.40 -14.13
C THR A 42 -8.07 -11.05 -14.08
N LYS A 43 -7.72 -9.95 -13.40
CA LYS A 43 -6.34 -9.61 -13.05
C LYS A 43 -6.28 -9.13 -11.60
N SER A 44 -5.27 -9.61 -10.87
CA SER A 44 -4.98 -9.16 -9.51
C SER A 44 -3.48 -9.20 -9.25
N TYR A 45 -2.86 -8.03 -9.20
CA TYR A 45 -1.48 -7.83 -8.81
C TYR A 45 -1.43 -6.94 -7.57
N SER A 46 -0.58 -7.28 -6.60
CA SER A 46 -0.40 -6.46 -5.40
C SER A 46 0.99 -6.64 -4.80
N THR A 47 1.61 -5.54 -4.36
CA THR A 47 2.80 -5.56 -3.50
C THR A 47 2.45 -5.11 -2.10
N ALA A 48 3.24 -5.57 -1.11
CA ALA A 48 3.10 -5.07 0.26
C ALA A 48 3.22 -3.54 0.29
N PRO A 49 2.44 -2.84 1.13
CA PRO A 49 1.53 -3.38 2.16
C PRO A 49 0.10 -3.63 1.66
N LEU A 50 -0.18 -3.57 0.35
CA LEU A 50 -1.52 -3.76 -0.19
C LEU A 50 -1.83 -5.23 -0.46
N ARG A 51 -3.04 -5.65 -0.09
CA ARG A 51 -3.59 -6.99 -0.37
C ARG A 51 -5.05 -6.88 -0.75
N ILE A 52 -5.50 -7.79 -1.60
CA ILE A 52 -6.93 -8.00 -1.86
C ILE A 52 -7.42 -9.22 -1.10
N GLN A 53 -8.54 -9.10 -0.40
CA GLN A 53 -9.25 -10.23 0.17
C GLN A 53 -9.91 -11.05 -0.95
N ARG A 54 -10.12 -12.34 -0.71
CA ARG A 54 -10.87 -13.19 -1.63
C ARG A 54 -12.24 -12.55 -1.90
N PRO A 55 -12.61 -12.30 -3.17
CA PRO A 55 -13.91 -11.73 -3.48
C PRO A 55 -15.04 -12.63 -2.99
N PHE A 56 -16.15 -12.01 -2.59
CA PHE A 56 -17.36 -12.70 -2.22
C PHE A 56 -18.57 -12.14 -2.96
N TYR A 57 -19.63 -12.95 -3.03
CA TYR A 57 -20.80 -12.71 -3.86
C TYR A 57 -22.04 -12.74 -2.96
N PRO A 58 -22.79 -11.64 -2.83
CA PRO A 58 -23.99 -11.60 -2.00
C PRO A 58 -25.06 -12.56 -2.51
N ALA A 59 -25.78 -13.23 -1.60
CA ALA A 59 -26.84 -14.16 -1.99
C ALA A 59 -27.99 -13.48 -2.78
N ALA A 60 -28.27 -12.20 -2.46
CA ALA A 60 -29.29 -11.41 -3.16
C ALA A 60 -28.87 -10.94 -4.57
N ALA A 61 -27.58 -11.00 -4.90
CA ALA A 61 -27.02 -10.61 -6.20
C ALA A 61 -25.74 -11.42 -6.48
N PRO A 62 -25.87 -12.73 -6.79
CA PRO A 62 -24.73 -13.66 -6.91
C PRO A 62 -23.80 -13.37 -8.11
N GLU A 63 -24.22 -12.53 -9.03
CA GLU A 63 -23.46 -12.01 -10.16
C GLU A 63 -22.60 -10.78 -9.82
N ASN A 64 -22.91 -10.11 -8.70
CA ASN A 64 -22.23 -8.90 -8.24
C ASN A 64 -21.04 -9.27 -7.35
N CYS A 65 -19.86 -8.79 -7.74
CA CYS A 65 -18.63 -9.03 -7.00
C CYS A 65 -18.46 -8.01 -5.87
N GLN A 66 -18.09 -8.45 -4.68
CA GLN A 66 -17.58 -7.58 -3.62
C GLN A 66 -16.12 -7.91 -3.32
N SER A 67 -15.27 -6.88 -3.31
CA SER A 67 -13.83 -7.01 -3.06
C SER A 67 -13.37 -5.98 -2.03
N VAL A 68 -12.52 -6.45 -1.10
CA VAL A 68 -11.98 -5.63 -0.02
C VAL A 68 -10.46 -5.52 -0.19
N ILE A 69 -9.96 -4.29 -0.24
CA ILE A 69 -8.54 -3.97 -0.22
C ILE A 69 -8.11 -3.78 1.24
N VAL A 70 -6.99 -4.38 1.61
CA VAL A 70 -6.43 -4.33 2.96
C VAL A 70 -5.02 -3.79 2.88
N HIS A 71 -4.73 -2.82 3.71
CA HIS A 71 -3.38 -2.40 4.01
C HIS A 71 -2.90 -3.15 5.25
N THR A 72 -1.92 -4.03 5.08
CA THR A 72 -1.49 -4.96 6.13
C THR A 72 -0.55 -4.32 7.14
N ALA A 73 -0.06 -3.11 6.91
CA ALA A 73 0.75 -2.38 7.87
C ALA A 73 -0.11 -1.65 8.91
N GLY A 74 0.47 -1.37 10.09
CA GLY A 74 -0.21 -0.80 11.28
C GLY A 74 -0.72 0.64 11.15
N GLY A 75 -0.66 1.19 9.94
CA GLY A 75 -1.13 2.51 9.53
C GLY A 75 -0.20 3.10 8.46
N MET A 76 -0.60 4.24 7.91
CA MET A 76 0.20 5.02 6.97
C MET A 76 0.95 6.12 7.72
N VAL A 77 2.23 6.27 7.42
CA VAL A 77 3.07 7.37 7.94
C VAL A 77 3.45 8.31 6.79
N GLY A 78 3.95 9.51 7.15
CA GLY A 78 4.53 10.42 6.16
C GLY A 78 5.65 9.72 5.38
N GLY A 79 5.60 9.82 4.05
CA GLY A 79 6.54 9.17 3.14
C GLY A 79 6.03 7.87 2.51
N ASP A 80 4.97 7.26 3.03
CA ASP A 80 4.35 6.09 2.40
C ASP A 80 3.74 6.45 1.03
N ARG A 81 3.92 5.57 0.05
CA ARG A 81 3.38 5.71 -1.30
C ARG A 81 2.58 4.46 -1.67
N LEU A 82 1.28 4.63 -1.82
CA LEU A 82 0.36 3.57 -2.22
C LEU A 82 -0.30 3.95 -3.55
N GLN A 83 -0.16 3.09 -4.56
CA GLN A 83 -0.78 3.26 -5.87
C GLN A 83 -1.80 2.15 -6.11
N MET A 84 -3.01 2.51 -6.55
CA MET A 84 -4.07 1.55 -6.84
C MET A 84 -4.67 1.83 -8.23
N GLY A 85 -4.52 0.89 -9.15
CA GLY A 85 -5.22 0.84 -10.42
C GLY A 85 -6.38 -0.16 -10.33
N ILE A 86 -7.59 0.28 -10.69
CA ILE A 86 -8.78 -0.57 -10.70
C ILE A 86 -9.51 -0.37 -12.02
N THR A 87 -9.62 -1.43 -12.81
CA THR A 87 -10.36 -1.44 -14.07
C THR A 87 -11.63 -2.27 -13.93
N ALA A 88 -12.74 -1.72 -14.37
CA ALA A 88 -14.02 -2.40 -14.48
C ALA A 88 -14.41 -2.47 -15.97
N GLU A 89 -14.29 -3.65 -16.56
CA GLU A 89 -14.64 -3.88 -17.97
C GLU A 89 -16.15 -3.76 -18.19
N PRO A 90 -16.63 -3.58 -19.44
CA PRO A 90 -18.05 -3.51 -19.75
C PRO A 90 -18.87 -4.66 -19.17
N GLY A 91 -20.07 -4.34 -18.67
CA GLY A 91 -21.00 -5.33 -18.11
C GLY A 91 -20.64 -5.85 -16.71
N THR A 92 -19.62 -5.28 -16.07
CA THR A 92 -19.29 -5.62 -14.68
C THR A 92 -20.17 -4.89 -13.68
N GLN A 93 -20.41 -5.57 -12.56
CA GLN A 93 -21.02 -5.03 -11.35
C GLN A 93 -20.13 -5.41 -10.17
N VAL A 94 -19.37 -4.44 -9.66
CA VAL A 94 -18.43 -4.65 -8.58
C VAL A 94 -18.52 -3.54 -7.53
N LEU A 95 -18.50 -3.93 -6.26
CA LEU A 95 -18.23 -3.03 -5.13
C LEU A 95 -16.79 -3.29 -4.66
N VAL A 96 -15.94 -2.27 -4.77
CA VAL A 96 -14.60 -2.29 -4.19
C VAL A 96 -14.57 -1.38 -2.98
N THR A 97 -14.14 -1.91 -1.84
CA THR A 97 -13.98 -1.14 -0.61
C THR A 97 -12.61 -1.39 0.00
N THR A 98 -12.21 -0.56 0.95
CA THR A 98 -11.05 -0.80 1.81
C THR A 98 -11.52 -1.22 3.19
N ALA A 99 -10.81 -2.12 3.86
CA ALA A 99 -11.06 -2.38 5.29
C ALA A 99 -10.95 -1.07 6.09
N ALA A 100 -11.90 -0.81 6.98
CA ALA A 100 -12.05 0.49 7.65
C ALA A 100 -10.81 0.95 8.42
N ALA A 101 -10.59 2.27 8.42
CA ALA A 101 -9.58 3.07 9.12
C ALA A 101 -8.10 2.69 8.85
N HIS A 102 -7.55 3.22 7.76
CA HIS A 102 -6.11 3.47 7.74
C HIS A 102 -5.79 4.47 8.85
N LYS A 103 -5.03 4.05 9.86
CA LYS A 103 -4.48 4.98 10.85
C LYS A 103 -3.45 5.84 10.13
N VAL A 104 -3.77 7.10 9.88
CA VAL A 104 -2.82 8.07 9.32
C VAL A 104 -2.13 8.76 10.48
N TYR A 105 -0.82 8.61 10.57
CA TYR A 105 -0.02 9.26 11.60
C TYR A 105 0.51 10.61 11.09
N ARG A 106 0.67 11.58 12.00
CA ARG A 106 1.17 12.92 11.69
C ARG A 106 2.63 12.84 11.17
N SER A 107 2.91 13.50 10.05
CA SER A 107 4.27 13.82 9.61
C SER A 107 4.78 15.07 10.34
N GLN A 108 6.01 15.05 10.84
CA GLN A 108 6.69 16.22 11.41
C GLN A 108 7.32 17.06 10.31
#